data_AF-A0A8M8UUD6-F1
#
_entry.id   AF-A0A8M8UUD6-F1
#
_cell.length_a   1.000
_cell.length_b   1.000
_cell.length_c   1.000
_cell.angle_alpha   90.00
_cell.angle_beta   90.00
_cell.angle_gamma   90.00
#
_symmetry.space_group_name_H-M   'P 1'
#
loop_
_entity.id
_entity.type
_entity.pdbx_description
1 polymer ?
#
loop_
_entity_poly.entity_id
_entity_poly.type
_entity_poly.pdbx_seq_one_letter_code
_entity_poly.pdbx_strand_id
1 'polypeptide(L)'
;MTIAKQTSGELKIRVNTCLNKLADRDTLSMATYELENIARALSTDALAPFLNCISSTDSSEKSPVRRQCVRLLGVLSAAHGDALSPHLSRMISAVLRRLRDPDSAVRAACVDAVASITTNVTSQPFATVLKPLIDALFHEQDMNAQIGLSLCLSAAVDAGGKIDVAELRKLSAKVLKLVRSECFKAKPALLLFLGSIVGSGCGRSKSLITSLISTVVEFLGSEEWATRKAAAEVLEKVAVVERDLAPEFKVPCVSALESRRFDKVKVVRETMNRALEIWRDVPAPLQEVTAPPKDNRSRRSSVLPCRSPCNSGLQTPAPMRKIMPTLSPALSYSSTASSRETILDVKKLNEKELEDLCVIRKQLMQIGNQQSSLLDLLQRFMGSSEKGMSSLEKRVAGLEKVVDEMKHGLAMPTKGIFGPECAGNTCC
;
A
#
# COMPACT_ATOMS: atom_id res chain seq x y z
N MET A 1 27.71 -22.35 32.71
CA MET A 1 28.24 -21.60 31.55
C MET A 1 28.55 -22.48 30.34
N THR A 2 29.12 -23.68 30.51
CA THR A 2 29.51 -24.56 29.39
C THR A 2 28.32 -25.09 28.57
N ILE A 3 27.22 -25.48 29.22
CA ILE A 3 26.00 -26.00 28.56
C ILE A 3 25.32 -24.92 27.70
N ALA A 4 25.11 -23.71 28.23
CA ALA A 4 24.53 -22.59 27.49
C ALA A 4 25.40 -22.13 26.29
N LYS A 5 26.71 -22.30 26.38
CA LYS A 5 27.64 -21.99 25.28
C LYS A 5 27.58 -23.05 24.18
N GLN A 6 27.35 -24.31 24.55
CA GLN A 6 27.19 -25.44 23.62
C GLN A 6 25.84 -25.38 22.88
N THR A 7 24.75 -25.07 23.57
CA THR A 7 23.42 -24.86 22.95
C THR A 7 23.41 -23.64 22.01
N SER A 8 24.12 -22.57 22.36
CA SER A 8 24.31 -21.42 21.46
C SER A 8 25.10 -21.78 20.19
N GLY A 9 26.10 -22.65 20.29
CA GLY A 9 26.86 -23.15 19.14
C GLY A 9 26.00 -23.99 18.19
N GLU A 10 25.22 -24.92 18.74
CA GLU A 10 24.30 -25.77 17.98
C GLU A 10 23.24 -24.95 17.25
N LEU A 11 22.64 -23.96 17.93
CA LEU A 11 21.68 -23.04 17.32
C LEU A 11 22.29 -22.30 16.13
N LYS A 12 23.50 -21.76 16.29
CA LYS A 12 24.20 -21.04 15.21
C LYS A 12 24.43 -21.92 13.99
N ILE A 13 24.88 -23.16 14.20
CA ILE A 13 25.09 -24.13 13.11
C ILE A 13 23.77 -24.35 12.38
N ARG A 14 22.70 -24.67 13.11
CA ARG A 14 21.38 -24.95 12.52
C ARG A 14 20.82 -23.76 11.74
N VAL A 15 20.92 -22.55 12.28
CA VAL A 15 20.47 -21.32 11.60
C VAL A 15 21.28 -21.08 10.33
N ASN A 16 22.62 -21.18 10.39
CA ASN A 16 23.47 -20.98 9.22
C ASN A 16 23.22 -22.04 8.13
N THR A 17 22.98 -23.29 8.51
CA THR A 17 22.57 -24.34 7.57
C THR A 17 21.28 -23.95 6.84
N CYS A 18 20.29 -23.41 7.55
CA CYS A 18 19.05 -22.96 6.92
C CYS A 18 19.28 -21.72 6.04
N LEU A 19 20.10 -20.76 6.48
CA LEU A 19 20.45 -19.58 5.68
C LEU A 19 21.11 -19.96 4.36
N ASN A 20 22.00 -20.96 4.36
CA ASN A 20 22.61 -21.47 3.13
C ASN A 20 21.57 -22.11 2.21
N LYS A 21 20.60 -22.85 2.76
CA LYS A 21 19.50 -23.44 1.98
C LYS A 21 18.59 -22.36 1.36
N LEU A 22 18.41 -21.20 1.98
CA LEU A 22 17.64 -20.10 1.38
C LEU A 22 18.21 -19.60 0.05
N ALA A 23 19.50 -19.83 -0.22
CA ALA A 23 20.14 -19.44 -1.47
C ALA A 23 19.74 -20.35 -2.66
N ASP A 24 19.14 -21.51 -2.40
CA ASP A 24 18.69 -22.44 -3.42
C ASP A 24 17.16 -22.40 -3.57
N ARG A 25 16.69 -22.33 -4.82
CA ARG A 25 15.26 -22.17 -5.12
C ARG A 25 14.41 -23.33 -4.61
N ASP A 26 14.93 -24.55 -4.73
CA ASP A 26 14.14 -25.76 -4.45
C ASP A 26 14.09 -26.03 -2.94
N THR A 27 15.03 -25.47 -2.16
CA THR A 27 15.05 -25.59 -0.70
C THR A 27 14.57 -24.33 0.04
N LEU A 28 14.30 -23.23 -0.66
CA LEU A 28 13.90 -21.93 -0.11
C LEU A 28 12.67 -22.01 0.79
N SER A 29 11.61 -22.69 0.35
CA SER A 29 10.34 -22.75 1.10
C SER A 29 10.50 -23.52 2.41
N MET A 30 11.17 -24.67 2.36
CA MET A 30 11.48 -25.50 3.53
C MET A 30 12.38 -24.75 4.51
N ALA A 31 13.46 -24.13 4.02
CA ALA A 31 14.37 -23.36 4.86
C ALA A 31 13.70 -22.13 5.50
N THR A 32 12.80 -21.47 4.76
CA THR A 32 11.97 -20.38 5.28
C THR A 32 11.10 -20.86 6.43
N TYR A 33 10.35 -21.95 6.23
CA TYR A 33 9.48 -22.53 7.24
C TYR A 33 10.26 -22.96 8.49
N GLU A 34 11.40 -23.64 8.30
CA GLU A 34 12.24 -24.06 9.41
C GLU A 34 12.80 -22.87 10.21
N LEU A 35 13.31 -21.84 9.54
CA LEU A 35 13.82 -20.63 10.21
C LEU A 35 12.75 -19.90 11.01
N GLU A 36 11.54 -19.78 10.46
CA GLU A 36 10.44 -19.15 11.18
C GLU A 36 10.00 -19.99 12.38
N ASN A 37 10.00 -21.32 12.29
CA ASN A 37 9.72 -22.20 13.42
C ASN A 37 10.79 -22.11 14.50
N ILE A 38 12.07 -22.09 14.12
CA ILE A 38 13.16 -21.84 15.06
C ILE A 38 12.93 -20.51 15.76
N ALA A 39 12.68 -19.43 15.00
CA ALA A 39 12.48 -18.09 15.54
C ALA A 39 11.32 -18.01 16.54
N ARG A 40 10.19 -18.69 16.28
CA ARG A 40 9.03 -18.72 17.20
C ARG A 40 9.30 -19.51 18.48
N ALA A 41 10.14 -20.54 18.43
CA ALA A 41 10.42 -21.44 19.55
C ALA A 41 11.64 -21.03 20.40
N LEU A 42 12.25 -19.86 20.15
CA LEU A 42 13.42 -19.41 20.89
C LEU A 42 13.11 -19.11 22.36
N SER A 43 14.02 -19.48 23.25
CA SER A 43 14.10 -18.94 24.60
C SER A 43 14.75 -17.55 24.60
N THR A 44 14.55 -16.79 25.68
CA THR A 44 15.05 -15.40 25.79
C THR A 44 16.58 -15.29 25.71
N ASP A 45 17.32 -16.27 26.22
CA ASP A 45 18.79 -16.35 26.14
C ASP A 45 19.31 -16.67 24.72
N ALA A 46 18.47 -17.30 23.90
CA ALA A 46 18.78 -17.66 22.52
C ALA A 46 18.52 -16.54 21.50
N LEU A 47 17.79 -15.48 21.89
CA LEU A 47 17.46 -14.34 21.02
C LEU A 47 18.71 -13.62 20.50
N ALA A 48 19.66 -13.29 21.38
CA ALA A 48 20.86 -12.56 20.98
C ALA A 48 21.76 -13.35 20.00
N PRO A 49 22.08 -14.64 20.25
CA PRO A 49 22.77 -15.48 19.27
C PRO A 49 22.07 -15.57 17.92
N PHE A 50 20.74 -15.75 17.91
CA PHE A 50 19.96 -15.84 16.67
C PHE A 50 19.99 -14.53 15.88
N LEU A 51 19.77 -13.39 16.57
CA LEU A 51 19.85 -12.06 15.97
C LEU A 51 21.23 -11.78 15.36
N ASN A 52 22.31 -12.26 15.98
CA ASN A 52 23.65 -12.11 15.44
C ASN A 52 23.82 -12.87 14.12
N CYS A 53 23.30 -14.10 14.01
CA CYS A 53 23.35 -14.87 12.76
C CYS A 53 22.67 -14.15 11.59
N ILE A 54 21.45 -13.65 11.81
CA ILE A 54 20.69 -12.99 10.73
C ILE A 54 21.20 -11.57 10.42
N SER A 55 21.86 -10.92 11.39
CA SER A 55 22.45 -9.58 11.20
C SER A 55 23.85 -9.62 10.55
N SER A 56 24.53 -10.77 10.58
CA SER A 56 25.83 -10.97 9.93
C SER A 56 25.75 -11.23 8.42
N THR A 57 24.55 -11.44 7.88
CA THR A 57 24.36 -11.65 6.43
C THR A 57 24.86 -10.45 5.64
N ASP A 58 25.73 -10.70 4.65
CA ASP A 58 26.35 -9.67 3.80
C ASP A 58 25.35 -9.11 2.76
N SER A 59 25.68 -7.96 2.17
CA SER A 59 25.01 -7.44 0.96
C SER A 59 25.18 -8.30 -0.29
N SER A 60 26.24 -9.09 -0.38
CA SER A 60 26.56 -9.99 -1.50
C SER A 60 25.73 -11.27 -1.52
N GLU A 61 25.12 -11.65 -0.39
CA GLU A 61 24.22 -12.81 -0.30
C GLU A 61 23.03 -12.69 -1.24
N LYS A 62 22.45 -13.80 -1.69
CA LYS A 62 21.30 -13.74 -2.62
C LYS A 62 20.10 -13.04 -2.00
N SER A 63 19.33 -12.32 -2.81
CA SER A 63 18.16 -11.54 -2.35
C SER A 63 17.19 -12.32 -1.42
N PRO A 64 16.81 -13.59 -1.70
CA PRO A 64 15.94 -14.34 -0.81
C PRO A 64 16.49 -14.50 0.61
N VAL A 65 17.81 -14.65 0.77
CA VAL A 65 18.48 -14.75 2.07
C VAL A 65 18.34 -13.41 2.81
N ARG A 66 18.69 -12.30 2.15
CA ARG A 66 18.64 -10.95 2.73
C ARG A 66 17.21 -10.57 3.12
N ARG A 67 16.23 -10.90 2.27
CA ARG A 67 14.80 -10.68 2.52
C ARG A 67 14.36 -11.47 3.74
N GLN A 68 14.72 -12.74 3.84
CA GLN A 68 14.28 -13.59 4.94
C GLN A 68 14.91 -13.15 6.27
N CYS A 69 16.19 -12.74 6.29
CA CYS A 69 16.82 -12.19 7.49
C CYS A 69 16.05 -10.99 8.05
N VAL A 70 15.55 -10.09 7.19
CA VAL A 70 14.71 -8.96 7.63
C VAL A 70 13.33 -9.43 8.08
N ARG A 71 12.67 -10.32 7.33
CA ARG A 71 11.35 -10.87 7.71
C ARG A 71 11.38 -11.54 9.09
N LEU A 72 12.48 -12.21 9.43
CA LEU A 72 12.65 -12.83 10.74
C LEU A 72 12.62 -11.83 11.90
N LEU A 73 13.00 -10.56 11.70
CA LEU A 73 12.83 -9.51 12.72
C LEU A 73 11.34 -9.30 13.06
N GLY A 74 10.48 -9.31 12.03
CA GLY A 74 9.04 -9.21 12.22
C GLY A 74 8.44 -10.45 12.90
N VAL A 75 8.93 -11.65 12.55
CA VAL A 75 8.50 -12.92 13.18
C VAL A 75 8.92 -12.97 14.65
N LEU A 76 10.15 -12.57 14.96
CA LEU A 76 10.64 -12.47 16.34
C LEU A 76 9.78 -11.48 17.14
N SER A 77 9.48 -10.32 16.56
CA SER A 77 8.66 -9.30 17.22
C SER A 77 7.28 -9.84 17.59
N ALA A 78 6.60 -10.52 16.66
CA ALA A 78 5.30 -11.12 16.90
C ALA A 78 5.33 -12.29 17.91
N ALA A 79 6.43 -13.04 17.98
CA ALA A 79 6.54 -14.20 18.87
C ALA A 79 6.97 -13.83 20.30
N HIS A 80 7.85 -12.85 20.46
CA HIS A 80 8.53 -12.56 21.72
C HIS A 80 8.19 -11.19 22.33
N GLY A 81 7.58 -10.30 21.54
CA GLY A 81 7.15 -8.98 21.98
C GLY A 81 8.20 -8.24 22.80
N ASP A 82 7.82 -7.84 24.02
CA ASP A 82 8.64 -7.02 24.91
C ASP A 82 9.96 -7.66 25.36
N ALA A 83 10.11 -8.98 25.24
CA ALA A 83 11.40 -9.66 25.51
C ALA A 83 12.52 -9.17 24.56
N LEU A 84 12.17 -8.56 23.42
CA LEU A 84 13.11 -7.99 22.46
C LEU A 84 13.55 -6.56 22.80
N SER A 85 13.00 -5.93 23.85
CA SER A 85 13.37 -4.57 24.26
C SER A 85 14.89 -4.33 24.34
N PRO A 86 15.71 -5.23 24.93
CA PRO A 86 17.17 -5.05 25.00
C PRO A 86 17.89 -5.17 23.64
N HIS A 87 17.19 -5.60 22.59
CA HIS A 87 17.73 -5.88 21.27
C HIS A 87 17.22 -4.92 20.19
N LEU A 88 16.29 -4.02 20.52
CA LEU A 88 15.67 -3.09 19.57
C LEU A 88 16.69 -2.27 18.78
N SER A 89 17.70 -1.70 19.42
CA SER A 89 18.73 -0.91 18.74
C SER A 89 19.42 -1.69 17.63
N ARG A 90 19.72 -2.98 17.87
CA ARG A 90 20.31 -3.88 16.87
C ARG A 90 19.33 -4.19 15.74
N MET A 91 18.06 -4.45 16.07
CA MET A 91 17.02 -4.75 15.08
C MET A 91 16.79 -3.56 14.15
N ILE A 92 16.64 -2.35 14.71
CA ILE A 92 16.47 -1.12 13.91
C ILE A 92 17.72 -0.82 13.07
N SER A 93 18.93 -1.06 13.61
CA SER A 93 20.16 -0.92 12.82
C SER A 93 20.24 -1.92 11.65
N ALA A 94 19.76 -3.15 11.84
CA ALA A 94 19.69 -4.15 10.77
C ALA A 94 18.69 -3.74 9.68
N VAL A 95 17.54 -3.18 10.07
CA VAL A 95 16.55 -2.60 9.14
C VAL A 95 17.17 -1.45 8.35
N LEU A 96 17.74 -0.45 9.01
CA LEU A 96 18.33 0.74 8.39
C LEU A 96 19.37 0.36 7.32
N ARG A 97 20.21 -0.64 7.60
CA ARG A 97 21.22 -1.15 6.65
C ARG A 97 20.60 -1.71 5.37
N ARG A 98 19.38 -2.26 5.45
CA ARG A 98 18.68 -2.94 4.35
C ARG A 98 17.74 -2.02 3.58
N LEU A 99 17.57 -0.76 3.98
CA LEU A 99 16.79 0.22 3.23
C LEU A 99 17.46 0.64 1.90
N ARG A 100 18.78 0.50 1.79
CA ARG A 100 19.55 0.70 0.54
C ARG A 100 19.65 -0.55 -0.33
N ASP A 101 18.97 -1.64 0.03
CA ASP A 101 19.07 -2.90 -0.71
C ASP A 101 18.54 -2.71 -2.14
N PRO A 102 19.22 -3.22 -3.18
CA PRO A 102 18.77 -3.07 -4.57
C PRO A 102 17.43 -3.76 -4.83
N ASP A 103 17.12 -4.84 -4.11
CA ASP A 103 15.87 -5.57 -4.28
C ASP A 103 14.73 -4.89 -3.51
N SER A 104 13.68 -4.50 -4.22
CA SER A 104 12.50 -3.85 -3.63
C SER A 104 11.75 -4.76 -2.66
N ALA A 105 11.81 -6.09 -2.82
CA ALA A 105 11.19 -7.03 -1.89
C ALA A 105 11.92 -7.08 -0.53
N VAL A 106 13.23 -6.81 -0.50
CA VAL A 106 13.98 -6.65 0.76
C VAL A 106 13.59 -5.34 1.44
N ARG A 107 13.47 -4.25 0.68
CA ARG A 107 13.00 -2.95 1.22
C ARG A 107 11.56 -3.04 1.74
N ALA A 108 10.67 -3.75 1.05
CA ALA A 108 9.31 -4.00 1.52
C ALA A 108 9.30 -4.81 2.83
N ALA A 109 10.13 -5.85 2.94
CA ALA A 109 10.26 -6.61 4.19
C ALA A 109 10.76 -5.74 5.37
N CYS A 110 11.53 -4.68 5.11
CA CYS A 110 11.93 -3.72 6.14
C CYS A 110 10.71 -2.97 6.71
N VAL A 111 9.77 -2.57 5.85
CA VAL A 111 8.54 -1.90 6.25
C VAL A 111 7.69 -2.82 7.13
N ASP A 112 7.49 -4.07 6.69
CA ASP A 112 6.75 -5.09 7.45
C ASP A 112 7.41 -5.38 8.82
N ALA A 113 8.75 -5.42 8.85
CA ALA A 113 9.50 -5.62 10.08
C ALA A 113 9.31 -4.45 11.05
N VAL A 114 9.40 -3.20 10.59
CA VAL A 114 9.17 -2.02 11.44
C VAL A 114 7.74 -1.98 11.97
N ALA A 115 6.74 -2.30 11.14
CA ALA A 115 5.35 -2.41 11.58
C ALA A 115 5.20 -3.43 12.71
N SER A 116 5.77 -4.63 12.53
CA SER A 116 5.70 -5.71 13.53
C SER A 116 6.47 -5.38 14.81
N ILE A 117 7.68 -4.81 14.71
CA ILE A 117 8.46 -4.35 15.87
C ILE A 117 7.64 -3.35 16.68
N THR A 118 7.06 -2.37 15.99
CA THR A 118 6.29 -1.29 16.61
C THR A 118 5.02 -1.79 17.28
N THR A 119 4.33 -2.75 16.66
CA THR A 119 3.07 -3.31 17.16
C THR A 119 3.30 -4.17 18.41
N ASN A 120 4.39 -4.93 18.46
CA ASN A 120 4.58 -5.98 19.46
C ASN A 120 5.59 -5.64 20.57
N VAL A 121 6.51 -4.70 20.35
CA VAL A 121 7.51 -4.28 21.36
C VAL A 121 7.09 -2.93 21.94
N THR A 122 6.18 -2.98 22.91
CA THR A 122 5.47 -1.82 23.46
C THR A 122 6.03 -1.31 24.79
N SER A 123 6.88 -2.10 25.45
CA SER A 123 7.52 -1.75 26.73
C SER A 123 8.51 -0.58 26.62
N GLN A 124 8.95 -0.22 25.42
CA GLN A 124 9.85 0.90 25.18
C GLN A 124 9.09 2.12 24.68
N PRO A 125 9.55 3.35 24.98
CA PRO A 125 8.99 4.55 24.37
C PRO A 125 9.03 4.42 22.85
N PHE A 126 7.92 4.75 22.18
CA PHE A 126 7.82 4.68 20.73
C PHE A 126 8.94 5.46 20.01
N ALA A 127 9.42 6.54 20.63
CA ALA A 127 10.55 7.33 20.16
C ALA A 127 11.84 6.51 19.96
N THR A 128 12.03 5.39 20.68
CA THR A 128 13.19 4.50 20.52
C THR A 128 13.26 3.86 19.14
N VAL A 129 12.10 3.57 18.53
CA VAL A 129 12.02 3.05 17.15
C VAL A 129 12.03 4.21 16.15
N LEU A 130 11.27 5.27 16.44
CA LEU A 130 11.02 6.34 15.48
C LEU A 130 12.22 7.26 15.28
N LYS A 131 12.92 7.64 16.36
CA LYS A 131 13.98 8.66 16.30
C LYS A 131 15.14 8.28 15.36
N PRO A 132 15.69 7.06 15.39
CA PRO A 132 16.73 6.66 14.43
C PRO A 132 16.27 6.73 12.96
N LEU A 133 15.01 6.40 12.70
CA LEU A 133 14.42 6.47 11.35
C LEU A 133 14.24 7.92 10.89
N ILE A 134 13.77 8.80 11.78
CA ILE A 134 13.63 10.24 11.51
C ILE A 134 14.99 10.87 11.24
N ASP A 135 15.97 10.60 12.10
CA ASP A 135 17.32 11.16 11.98
C ASP A 135 17.96 10.72 10.65
N ALA A 136 17.78 9.46 10.26
CA ALA A 136 18.23 8.96 8.95
C ALA A 136 17.50 9.66 7.78
N LEU A 137 16.18 9.85 7.85
CA LEU A 137 15.38 10.45 6.77
C LEU A 137 15.89 11.83 6.35
N PHE A 138 16.26 12.68 7.30
CA PHE A 138 16.67 14.06 7.02
C PHE A 138 18.09 14.17 6.42
N HIS A 139 18.90 13.12 6.50
CA HIS A 139 20.28 13.13 5.99
C HIS A 139 20.48 12.18 4.80
N GLU A 140 19.49 11.35 4.47
CA GLU A 140 19.59 10.34 3.42
C GLU A 140 19.54 10.96 2.01
N GLN A 141 20.46 10.52 1.14
CA GLN A 141 20.60 10.98 -0.24
C GLN A 141 20.26 9.88 -1.26
N ASP A 142 20.34 8.62 -0.84
CA ASP A 142 19.96 7.49 -1.71
C ASP A 142 18.44 7.42 -1.86
N MET A 143 17.97 7.37 -3.11
CA MET A 143 16.53 7.40 -3.41
C MET A 143 15.81 6.16 -2.85
N ASN A 144 16.43 4.98 -2.93
CA ASN A 144 15.80 3.75 -2.43
C ASN A 144 15.66 3.79 -0.91
N ALA A 145 16.66 4.28 -0.19
CA ALA A 145 16.59 4.48 1.24
C ALA A 145 15.63 5.60 1.64
N GLN A 146 15.54 6.71 0.89
CA GLN A 146 14.51 7.74 1.12
C GLN A 146 13.10 7.15 1.03
N ILE A 147 12.83 6.31 0.02
CA ILE A 147 11.56 5.57 -0.10
C ILE A 147 11.35 4.67 1.11
N GLY A 148 12.34 3.82 1.42
CA GLY A 148 12.27 2.86 2.52
C GLY A 148 12.05 3.51 3.88
N LEU A 149 12.77 4.59 4.18
CA LEU A 149 12.63 5.36 5.42
C LEU A 149 11.23 5.97 5.54
N SER A 150 10.74 6.60 4.48
CA SER A 150 9.40 7.21 4.48
C SER A 150 8.29 6.17 4.71
N LEU A 151 8.41 5.00 4.08
CA LEU A 151 7.44 3.90 4.25
C LEU A 151 7.56 3.24 5.63
N CYS A 152 8.76 3.02 6.15
CA CYS A 152 8.96 2.51 7.51
C CYS A 152 8.38 3.47 8.57
N LEU A 153 8.57 4.77 8.39
CA LEU A 153 7.99 5.80 9.26
C LEU A 153 6.46 5.82 9.18
N SER A 154 5.90 5.67 7.97
CA SER A 154 4.45 5.52 7.77
C SER A 154 3.91 4.32 8.54
N ALA A 155 4.53 3.15 8.35
CA ALA A 155 4.15 1.92 9.02
C ALA A 155 4.29 2.00 10.55
N ALA A 156 5.32 2.67 11.06
CA ALA A 156 5.48 2.89 12.49
C ALA A 156 4.35 3.76 13.07
N VAL A 157 3.97 4.85 12.38
CA VAL A 157 2.87 5.71 12.81
C VAL A 157 1.53 4.98 12.77
N ASP A 158 1.27 4.24 11.68
CA ASP A 158 0.01 3.49 11.50
C ASP A 158 -0.12 2.32 12.48
N ALA A 159 0.99 1.74 12.94
CA ALA A 159 1.01 0.67 13.94
C ALA A 159 0.57 1.12 15.36
N GLY A 160 0.17 2.37 15.54
CA GLY A 160 -0.49 2.82 16.78
C GLY A 160 0.45 3.28 17.89
N GLY A 161 1.65 3.74 17.51
CA GLY A 161 2.56 4.40 18.43
C GLY A 161 1.91 5.57 19.16
N LYS A 162 1.92 5.55 20.50
CA LYS A 162 1.56 6.71 21.32
C LYS A 162 2.66 7.77 21.22
N ILE A 163 2.69 8.51 20.12
CA ILE A 163 3.55 9.69 19.97
C ILE A 163 2.79 10.90 20.52
N ASP A 164 3.50 11.79 21.21
CA ASP A 164 2.91 13.06 21.63
C ASP A 164 2.48 13.89 20.41
N VAL A 165 1.29 14.48 20.50
CA VAL A 165 0.71 15.28 19.42
C VAL A 165 1.59 16.50 19.12
N ALA A 166 2.29 17.08 20.11
CA ALA A 166 3.18 18.22 19.85
C ALA A 166 4.45 17.79 19.10
N GLU A 167 5.01 16.63 19.39
CA GLU A 167 6.12 16.05 18.64
C GLU A 167 5.72 15.74 17.18
N LEU A 168 4.55 15.14 16.97
CA LEU A 168 4.02 14.89 15.65
C LEU A 168 3.79 16.17 14.83
N ARG A 169 3.29 17.25 15.47
CA ARG A 169 3.16 18.56 14.81
C ARG A 169 4.51 19.16 14.40
N LYS A 170 5.54 19.01 15.24
CA LYS A 170 6.90 19.46 14.89
C LYS A 170 7.45 18.65 13.73
N LEU A 171 7.22 17.34 13.73
CA LEU A 171 7.65 16.44 12.66
C LEU A 171 6.93 16.77 11.35
N SER A 172 5.61 16.97 11.37
CA SER A 172 4.83 17.30 10.18
C SER A 172 5.30 18.59 9.52
N ALA A 173 5.60 19.64 10.30
CA ALA A 173 6.15 20.88 9.77
C ALA A 173 7.53 20.70 9.12
N LYS A 174 8.39 19.85 9.67
CA LYS A 174 9.70 19.54 9.08
C LYS A 174 9.57 18.71 7.81
N VAL A 175 8.67 17.72 7.80
CA VAL A 175 8.41 16.86 6.63
C VAL A 175 7.79 17.67 5.48
N LEU A 176 6.89 18.61 5.77
CA LEU A 176 6.33 19.54 4.77
C LEU A 176 7.41 20.41 4.12
N LYS A 177 8.43 20.83 4.87
CA LYS A 177 9.59 21.52 4.29
C LYS A 177 10.45 20.59 3.45
N LEU A 178 10.65 19.36 3.92
CA LEU A 178 11.48 18.36 3.23
C LEU A 178 10.87 17.94 1.89
N VAL A 179 9.55 17.71 1.80
CA VAL A 179 8.90 17.28 0.55
C VAL A 179 8.96 18.33 -0.55
N ARG A 180 9.03 19.61 -0.18
CA ARG A 180 9.22 20.75 -1.10
C ARG A 180 10.69 20.95 -1.50
N SER A 181 11.63 20.26 -0.86
CA SER A 181 13.05 20.35 -1.21
C SER A 181 13.34 19.54 -2.46
N GLU A 182 14.06 20.14 -3.40
CA GLU A 182 14.55 19.44 -4.60
C GLU A 182 15.64 18.40 -4.28
N CYS A 183 16.24 18.45 -3.08
CA CYS A 183 17.20 17.45 -2.63
C CYS A 183 16.52 16.12 -2.26
N PHE A 184 15.23 16.13 -1.92
CA PHE A 184 14.48 14.93 -1.56
C PHE A 184 13.75 14.37 -2.79
N LYS A 185 14.22 13.22 -3.29
CA LYS A 185 13.77 12.64 -4.55
C LYS A 185 12.51 11.79 -4.39
N ALA A 186 12.34 11.13 -3.23
CA ALA A 186 11.24 10.21 -2.97
C ALA A 186 9.93 10.90 -2.57
N LYS A 187 9.52 11.95 -3.29
CA LYS A 187 8.32 12.77 -2.99
C LYS A 187 7.04 11.92 -2.77
N PRO A 188 6.73 10.87 -3.56
CA PRO A 188 5.53 10.06 -3.35
C PRO A 188 5.51 9.37 -1.99
N ALA A 189 6.63 8.77 -1.59
CA ALA A 189 6.72 8.03 -0.33
C ALA A 189 6.63 8.96 0.89
N LEU A 190 7.18 10.18 0.77
CA LEU A 190 7.09 11.18 1.84
C LEU A 190 5.68 11.77 1.99
N LEU A 191 4.93 11.89 0.88
CA LEU A 191 3.51 12.25 0.93
C LEU A 191 2.67 11.18 1.62
N LEU A 192 2.94 9.89 1.39
CA LEU A 192 2.28 8.80 2.13
C LEU A 192 2.56 8.87 3.64
N PHE A 193 3.79 9.23 4.01
CA PHE A 193 4.12 9.47 5.41
C PHE A 193 3.34 10.64 6.01
N LEU A 194 3.20 11.75 5.29
CA LEU A 194 2.32 12.85 5.70
C LEU A 194 0.87 12.39 5.87
N GLY A 195 0.36 11.53 4.97
CA GLY A 195 -0.96 10.93 5.10
C GLY A 195 -1.12 10.09 6.38
N SER A 196 -0.07 9.35 6.77
CA SER A 196 -0.06 8.57 8.01
C SER A 196 -0.10 9.47 9.25
N ILE A 197 0.67 10.57 9.24
CA ILE A 197 0.63 11.60 10.28
C ILE A 197 -0.76 12.26 10.40
N VAL A 198 -1.42 12.54 9.27
CA VAL A 198 -2.80 13.03 9.27
C VAL A 198 -3.72 11.99 9.92
N GLY A 199 -3.58 10.72 9.51
CA GLY A 199 -4.35 9.59 10.04
C GLY A 199 -4.27 9.39 11.54
N SER A 200 -3.14 9.72 12.18
CA SER A 200 -2.96 9.58 13.62
C SER A 200 -3.57 10.72 14.46
N GLY A 201 -4.24 11.70 13.84
CA GLY A 201 -4.99 12.75 14.54
C GLY A 201 -4.14 13.97 14.92
N CYS A 202 -3.01 14.19 14.26
CA CYS A 202 -2.09 15.30 14.52
C CYS A 202 -2.64 16.69 14.11
N GLY A 203 -3.76 16.71 13.39
CA GLY A 203 -4.16 17.80 12.51
C GLY A 203 -5.21 18.79 13.03
N ARG A 204 -5.49 18.86 14.34
CA ARG A 204 -6.38 19.93 14.86
C ARG A 204 -5.79 21.36 14.75
N SER A 205 -4.57 21.53 14.24
CA SER A 205 -3.99 22.85 13.98
C SER A 205 -4.36 23.34 12.59
N LYS A 206 -5.23 24.35 12.54
CA LYS A 206 -5.67 25.01 11.30
C LYS A 206 -4.49 25.42 10.41
N SER A 207 -3.45 26.04 10.97
CA SER A 207 -2.28 26.50 10.20
C SER A 207 -1.49 25.37 9.55
N LEU A 208 -1.35 24.22 10.23
CA LEU A 208 -0.67 23.06 9.67
C LEU A 208 -1.50 22.42 8.56
N ILE A 209 -2.81 22.29 8.74
CA ILE A 209 -3.72 21.76 7.71
C ILE A 209 -3.76 22.69 6.48
N THR A 210 -3.81 24.01 6.67
CA THR A 210 -3.72 24.96 5.55
C THR A 210 -2.41 24.78 4.78
N SER A 211 -1.27 24.68 5.47
CA SER A 211 0.04 24.47 4.82
C SER A 211 0.12 23.12 4.11
N LEU A 212 -0.42 22.06 4.72
CA LEU A 212 -0.50 20.73 4.12
C LEU A 212 -1.34 20.75 2.86
N ILE A 213 -2.58 21.23 2.91
CA ILE A 213 -3.50 21.28 1.76
C ILE A 213 -2.88 22.09 0.63
N SER A 214 -2.32 23.27 0.92
CA SER A 214 -1.62 24.09 -0.08
C SER A 214 -0.49 23.30 -0.77
N THR A 215 0.34 22.59 0.01
CA THR A 215 1.44 21.76 -0.52
C THR A 215 0.92 20.61 -1.39
N VAL A 216 -0.11 19.91 -0.91
CA VAL A 216 -0.62 18.72 -1.57
C VAL A 216 -1.34 19.08 -2.87
N VAL A 217 -2.11 20.17 -2.87
CA VAL A 217 -2.75 20.71 -4.09
C VAL A 217 -1.72 21.10 -5.15
N GLU A 218 -0.60 21.70 -4.76
CA GLU A 218 0.54 21.97 -5.65
C GLU A 218 1.07 20.66 -6.28
N PHE A 219 1.23 19.60 -5.49
CA PHE A 219 1.72 18.30 -5.97
C PHE A 219 0.76 17.53 -6.88
N LEU A 220 -0.54 17.85 -6.91
CA LEU A 220 -1.44 17.36 -7.97
C LEU A 220 -0.98 17.85 -9.37
N GLY A 221 -0.16 18.90 -9.41
CA GLY A 221 0.48 19.46 -10.60
C GLY A 221 1.78 18.79 -11.04
N SER A 222 2.33 17.85 -10.26
CA SER A 222 3.66 17.28 -10.50
C SER A 222 3.77 16.52 -11.83
N GLU A 223 4.94 16.55 -12.44
CA GLU A 223 5.26 15.75 -13.64
C GLU A 223 5.23 14.24 -13.33
N GLU A 224 5.64 13.86 -12.12
CA GLU A 224 5.67 12.47 -11.69
C GLU A 224 4.26 11.97 -11.32
N TRP A 225 3.80 10.95 -12.04
CA TRP A 225 2.46 10.38 -11.82
C TRP A 225 2.27 9.83 -10.39
N ALA A 226 3.32 9.25 -9.81
CA ALA A 226 3.28 8.69 -8.46
C ALA A 226 3.11 9.79 -7.40
N THR A 227 3.74 10.95 -7.60
CA THR A 227 3.56 12.13 -6.73
C THR A 227 2.14 12.66 -6.83
N ARG A 228 1.57 12.75 -8.04
CA ARG A 228 0.16 13.16 -8.22
C ARG A 228 -0.82 12.19 -7.54
N LYS A 229 -0.59 10.88 -7.67
CA LYS A 229 -1.39 9.85 -6.98
C LYS A 229 -1.31 10.01 -5.46
N ALA A 230 -0.10 10.08 -4.92
CA ALA A 230 0.10 10.19 -3.47
C ALA A 230 -0.51 11.49 -2.91
N ALA A 231 -0.44 12.59 -3.66
CA ALA A 231 -1.08 13.85 -3.28
C ALA A 231 -2.61 13.70 -3.19
N ALA A 232 -3.24 13.06 -4.17
CA ALA A 232 -4.68 12.78 -4.12
C ALA A 232 -5.05 11.90 -2.92
N GLU A 233 -4.27 10.85 -2.60
CA GLU A 233 -4.49 9.99 -1.42
C GLU A 233 -4.37 10.77 -0.10
N VAL A 234 -3.46 11.74 -0.01
CA VAL A 234 -3.38 12.62 1.17
C VAL A 234 -4.62 13.50 1.28
N LEU A 235 -5.15 14.04 0.18
CA LEU A 235 -6.40 14.81 0.20
C LEU A 235 -7.60 13.94 0.61
N GLU A 236 -7.68 12.69 0.14
CA GLU A 236 -8.69 11.72 0.62
C GLU A 236 -8.61 11.59 2.15
N LYS A 237 -7.40 11.35 2.66
CA LYS A 237 -7.18 11.17 4.09
C LYS A 237 -7.56 12.41 4.91
N VAL A 238 -7.19 13.61 4.44
CA VAL A 238 -7.54 14.87 5.11
C VAL A 238 -9.06 15.04 5.19
N ALA A 239 -9.81 14.82 4.10
CA ALA A 239 -11.26 14.95 4.12
C ALA A 239 -11.94 13.99 5.11
N VAL A 240 -11.43 12.77 5.23
CA VAL A 240 -12.00 11.73 6.12
C VAL A 240 -11.69 12.00 7.59
N VAL A 241 -10.46 12.44 7.88
CA VAL A 241 -9.96 12.58 9.27
C VAL A 241 -10.29 13.95 9.85
N GLU A 242 -10.09 15.04 9.10
CA GLU A 242 -10.24 16.42 9.58
C GLU A 242 -11.66 16.96 9.32
N ARG A 243 -12.69 16.23 9.77
CA ARG A 243 -14.10 16.56 9.49
C ARG A 243 -14.52 17.97 9.92
N ASP A 244 -13.91 18.49 10.99
CA ASP A 244 -14.21 19.81 11.54
C ASP A 244 -13.67 20.95 10.65
N LEU A 245 -12.48 20.77 10.09
CA LEU A 245 -11.77 21.80 9.30
C LEU A 245 -11.94 21.63 7.79
N ALA A 246 -12.23 20.43 7.31
CA ALA A 246 -12.39 20.12 5.89
C ALA A 246 -13.40 21.03 5.15
N PRO A 247 -14.55 21.43 5.73
CA PRO A 247 -15.50 22.33 5.06
C PRO A 247 -14.87 23.66 4.60
N GLU A 248 -13.90 24.21 5.35
CA GLU A 248 -13.22 25.45 4.99
C GLU A 248 -12.40 25.33 3.70
N PHE A 249 -11.92 24.13 3.39
CA PHE A 249 -11.04 23.85 2.25
C PHE A 249 -11.77 23.17 1.08
N LYS A 250 -13.09 22.94 1.20
CA LYS A 250 -13.88 22.23 0.19
C LYS A 250 -13.72 22.84 -1.20
N VAL A 251 -13.92 24.16 -1.32
CA VAL A 251 -13.88 24.87 -2.61
C VAL A 251 -12.52 24.72 -3.33
N PRO A 252 -11.37 25.08 -2.71
CA PRO A 252 -10.09 24.94 -3.39
C PRO A 252 -9.73 23.47 -3.69
N CYS A 253 -10.04 22.51 -2.81
CA CYS A 253 -9.74 21.09 -3.04
C CYS A 253 -10.56 20.51 -4.18
N VAL A 254 -11.89 20.76 -4.22
CA VAL A 254 -12.77 20.29 -5.30
C VAL A 254 -12.34 20.91 -6.64
N SER A 255 -12.06 22.20 -6.69
CA SER A 255 -11.61 22.87 -7.91
C SER A 255 -10.28 22.30 -8.43
N ALA A 256 -9.32 22.06 -7.54
CA ALA A 256 -8.04 21.46 -7.91
C ALA A 256 -8.22 20.04 -8.47
N LEU A 257 -8.99 19.18 -7.79
CA LEU A 257 -9.26 17.80 -8.21
C LEU A 257 -10.05 17.74 -9.53
N GLU A 258 -11.07 18.58 -9.70
CA GLU A 258 -11.86 18.74 -10.93
C GLU A 258 -10.96 19.01 -12.14
N SER A 259 -10.03 19.96 -12.00
CA SER A 259 -9.12 20.34 -13.08
C SER A 259 -8.18 19.21 -13.50
N ARG A 260 -7.95 18.21 -12.63
CA ARG A 260 -7.00 17.10 -12.83
C ARG A 260 -7.67 15.72 -12.94
N ARG A 261 -9.00 15.64 -12.98
CA ARG A 261 -9.73 14.35 -13.04
C ARG A 261 -9.47 13.52 -14.29
N PHE A 262 -9.02 14.16 -15.37
CA PHE A 262 -8.66 13.53 -16.65
C PHE A 262 -7.14 13.35 -16.81
N ASP A 263 -6.49 12.79 -15.79
CA ASP A 263 -5.07 12.44 -15.85
C ASP A 263 -4.77 11.45 -17.01
N LYS A 264 -3.55 11.46 -17.54
CA LYS A 264 -3.11 10.50 -18.57
C LYS A 264 -3.00 9.07 -18.04
N VAL A 265 -2.64 8.90 -16.76
CA VAL A 265 -2.42 7.61 -16.12
C VAL A 265 -3.69 7.11 -15.44
N LYS A 266 -4.11 5.87 -15.75
CA LYS A 266 -5.37 5.27 -15.25
C LYS A 266 -5.47 5.28 -13.72
N VAL A 267 -4.44 4.78 -13.03
CA VAL A 267 -4.45 4.71 -11.56
C VAL A 267 -4.51 6.08 -10.89
N VAL A 268 -3.96 7.12 -11.55
CA VAL A 268 -4.07 8.51 -11.07
C VAL A 268 -5.49 9.02 -11.29
N ARG A 269 -6.11 8.78 -12.46
CA ARG A 269 -7.52 9.13 -12.69
C ARG A 269 -8.44 8.53 -11.65
N GLU A 270 -8.31 7.22 -11.39
CA GLU A 270 -9.15 6.53 -10.41
C GLU A 270 -9.00 7.15 -9.03
N THR A 271 -7.77 7.45 -8.62
CA THR A 271 -7.48 8.09 -7.32
C THR A 271 -8.01 9.53 -7.26
N MET A 272 -7.81 10.33 -8.30
CA MET A 272 -8.33 11.70 -8.37
C MET A 272 -9.86 11.74 -8.31
N ASN A 273 -10.55 10.82 -8.99
CA ASN A 273 -12.01 10.76 -8.97
C ASN A 273 -12.54 10.28 -7.62
N ARG A 274 -11.92 9.28 -6.98
CA ARG A 274 -12.25 8.89 -5.60
C ARG A 274 -12.07 10.05 -4.61
N ALA A 275 -10.95 10.75 -4.69
CA ALA A 275 -10.72 11.96 -3.90
C ALA A 275 -11.80 13.02 -4.14
N LEU A 276 -12.14 13.27 -5.41
CA LEU A 276 -13.15 14.25 -5.78
C LEU A 276 -14.53 13.89 -5.22
N GLU A 277 -14.93 12.62 -5.27
CA GLU A 277 -16.17 12.13 -4.69
C GLU A 277 -16.22 12.41 -3.18
N ILE A 278 -15.17 12.00 -2.44
CA ILE A 278 -15.07 12.24 -1.00
C ILE A 278 -15.17 13.74 -0.66
N TRP A 279 -14.47 14.60 -1.41
CA TRP A 279 -14.49 16.05 -1.18
C TRP A 279 -15.81 16.73 -1.56
N ARG A 280 -16.58 16.17 -2.50
CA ARG A 280 -17.93 16.67 -2.81
C ARG A 280 -18.91 16.40 -1.67
N ASP A 281 -18.73 15.29 -0.96
CA ASP A 281 -19.57 14.89 0.17
C ASP A 281 -19.25 15.64 1.48
N VAL A 282 -18.11 16.34 1.56
CA VAL A 282 -17.79 17.21 2.70
C VAL A 282 -18.88 18.30 2.84
N PRO A 283 -19.41 18.59 4.05
CA PRO A 283 -20.40 19.64 4.22
C PRO A 283 -19.93 21.00 3.69
N ALA A 284 -20.87 21.85 3.26
CA ALA A 284 -20.52 23.23 2.95
C ALA A 284 -20.02 23.92 4.23
N PRO A 285 -19.05 24.85 4.14
CA PRO A 285 -18.64 25.64 5.30
C PRO A 285 -19.88 26.33 5.86
N LEU A 286 -20.11 26.17 7.17
CA LEU A 286 -21.20 26.85 7.86
C LEU A 286 -20.96 28.36 7.68
N GLN A 287 -21.74 28.99 6.82
CA GLN A 287 -21.92 30.43 6.89
C GLN A 287 -22.58 30.68 8.25
N GLU A 288 -21.89 31.38 9.16
CA GLU A 288 -22.58 32.02 10.27
C GLU A 288 -23.72 32.83 9.67
N VAL A 289 -24.95 32.35 9.88
CA VAL A 289 -26.16 33.05 9.48
C VAL A 289 -26.21 34.30 10.33
N THR A 290 -25.67 35.41 9.83
CA THR A 290 -26.09 36.73 10.29
C THR A 290 -27.59 36.79 10.04
N ALA A 291 -28.36 36.75 11.12
CA ALA A 291 -29.82 36.75 11.05
C ALA A 291 -30.31 37.89 10.15
N PRO A 292 -31.23 37.63 9.21
CA PRO A 292 -31.77 38.71 8.38
C PRO A 292 -32.61 39.66 9.27
N PRO A 293 -32.65 40.97 8.96
CA PRO A 293 -33.51 41.90 9.68
C PRO A 293 -34.96 41.47 9.52
N LYS A 294 -35.72 41.46 10.61
CA LYS A 294 -37.16 41.19 10.61
C LYS A 294 -37.89 42.33 9.90
N ASP A 295 -38.17 42.16 8.61
CA ASP A 295 -39.14 43.00 7.91
C ASP A 295 -40.56 42.49 8.17
N ASN A 296 -41.28 43.22 9.00
CA ASN A 296 -42.72 43.10 9.19
C ASN A 296 -43.45 43.46 7.89
N ARG A 297 -43.98 42.46 7.17
CA ARG A 297 -45.03 42.70 6.17
C ARG A 297 -46.41 42.38 6.73
N SER A 298 -47.20 43.43 6.93
CA SER A 298 -48.66 43.34 7.04
C SER A 298 -49.28 43.24 5.64
N ARG A 299 -50.31 42.40 5.55
CA ARG A 299 -51.10 42.05 4.36
C ARG A 299 -51.84 43.26 3.78
N ARG A 300 -51.96 43.31 2.44
CA ARG A 300 -53.26 43.49 1.78
C ARG A 300 -53.28 42.95 0.35
N SER A 301 -54.46 42.44 0.01
CA SER A 301 -54.87 41.71 -1.19
C SER A 301 -55.47 42.65 -2.24
N SER A 302 -55.28 42.35 -3.53
CA SER A 302 -56.23 42.70 -4.60
C SER A 302 -55.92 41.97 -5.94
N VAL A 303 -56.72 40.94 -6.23
CA VAL A 303 -57.48 40.62 -7.47
C VAL A 303 -56.98 41.16 -8.85
N LEU A 304 -56.53 40.23 -9.73
CA LEU A 304 -56.77 39.95 -11.19
C LEU A 304 -57.05 41.09 -12.24
N PRO A 305 -57.05 40.84 -13.59
CA PRO A 305 -56.41 39.83 -14.47
C PRO A 305 -55.84 40.41 -15.83
N CYS A 306 -55.48 39.52 -16.78
CA CYS A 306 -55.25 39.69 -18.25
C CYS A 306 -53.77 39.81 -18.67
N ARG A 307 -53.27 39.31 -19.81
CA ARG A 307 -53.80 38.69 -21.05
C ARG A 307 -52.57 38.11 -21.80
N SER A 308 -52.68 36.96 -22.45
CA SER A 308 -51.80 36.59 -23.60
C SER A 308 -52.32 37.27 -24.88
N PRO A 309 -51.53 37.46 -25.97
CA PRO A 309 -51.21 36.35 -26.92
C PRO A 309 -49.86 36.42 -27.68
N CYS A 310 -49.44 35.25 -28.21
CA CYS A 310 -48.81 34.86 -29.51
C CYS A 310 -48.04 35.93 -30.35
N ASN A 311 -47.04 35.66 -31.22
CA ASN A 311 -46.65 34.47 -32.00
C ASN A 311 -45.34 34.77 -32.82
N SER A 312 -44.84 33.75 -33.54
CA SER A 312 -43.93 33.75 -34.73
C SER A 312 -42.42 33.68 -34.47
N GLY A 313 -41.61 32.82 -35.12
CA GLY A 313 -41.83 31.85 -36.20
C GLY A 313 -40.59 31.78 -37.11
N LEU A 314 -40.33 30.60 -37.70
CA LEU A 314 -39.35 30.22 -38.76
C LEU A 314 -37.98 29.68 -38.30
N GLN A 315 -37.31 28.74 -38.98
CA GLN A 315 -37.62 27.44 -39.61
C GLN A 315 -36.25 26.81 -39.99
N THR A 316 -36.12 25.51 -39.71
CA THR A 316 -35.24 24.39 -40.19
C THR A 316 -34.67 24.44 -41.63
N PRO A 317 -33.67 23.59 -42.05
CA PRO A 317 -33.72 22.10 -41.99
C PRO A 317 -32.42 21.26 -41.81
N ALA A 318 -32.66 19.97 -41.53
CA ALA A 318 -31.72 18.84 -41.31
C ALA A 318 -31.21 18.20 -42.64
N PRO A 319 -30.40 17.12 -42.62
CA PRO A 319 -30.97 15.76 -42.52
C PRO A 319 -30.15 14.68 -41.74
N MET A 320 -30.79 13.52 -41.59
CA MET A 320 -30.50 12.34 -40.75
C MET A 320 -29.40 11.39 -41.25
N ARG A 321 -28.85 10.57 -40.32
CA ARG A 321 -28.84 9.09 -40.45
C ARG A 321 -28.72 8.40 -39.07
N LYS A 322 -29.68 7.50 -38.79
CA LYS A 322 -29.78 6.58 -37.63
C LYS A 322 -29.04 5.27 -37.92
N ILE A 323 -28.48 4.60 -36.89
CA ILE A 323 -28.60 3.14 -36.61
C ILE A 323 -28.61 2.92 -35.08
N MET A 324 -29.40 1.94 -34.62
CA MET A 324 -29.91 1.65 -33.26
C MET A 324 -28.92 1.01 -32.26
N PRO A 325 -29.21 1.05 -30.94
CA PRO A 325 -28.50 0.34 -29.87
C PRO A 325 -29.20 -0.96 -29.44
N THR A 326 -28.42 -1.94 -28.96
CA THR A 326 -28.90 -3.17 -28.31
C THR A 326 -28.97 -3.02 -26.77
N LEU A 327 -30.19 -3.14 -26.28
CA LEU A 327 -30.72 -3.41 -24.92
C LEU A 327 -30.31 -4.85 -24.46
N SER A 328 -30.12 -5.28 -23.20
CA SER A 328 -30.41 -4.89 -21.80
C SER A 328 -29.58 -5.83 -20.86
N PRO A 329 -29.76 -5.96 -19.52
CA PRO A 329 -30.52 -5.15 -18.55
C PRO A 329 -29.72 -4.76 -17.28
N ALA A 330 -29.95 -3.53 -16.80
CA ALA A 330 -29.70 -3.16 -15.42
C ALA A 330 -30.87 -3.64 -14.54
N LEU A 331 -30.58 -4.45 -13.53
CA LEU A 331 -31.48 -4.73 -12.42
C LEU A 331 -31.61 -3.44 -11.59
N SER A 332 -32.73 -2.77 -11.77
CA SER A 332 -33.19 -1.69 -10.90
C SER A 332 -34.05 -2.30 -9.80
N TYR A 333 -33.64 -2.13 -8.55
CA TYR A 333 -34.57 -2.17 -7.43
C TYR A 333 -34.95 -0.71 -7.14
N SER A 334 -36.15 -0.34 -7.58
CA SER A 334 -36.78 0.90 -7.12
C SER A 334 -37.47 0.63 -5.80
N SER A 335 -37.26 1.50 -4.82
CA SER A 335 -38.26 1.75 -3.78
C SER A 335 -38.48 3.25 -3.71
N THR A 336 -39.68 3.63 -4.08
CA THR A 336 -40.22 4.98 -3.96
C THR A 336 -40.82 5.19 -2.57
N ALA A 337 -40.94 6.47 -2.25
CA ALA A 337 -41.79 7.09 -1.23
C ALA A 337 -41.17 7.34 0.16
N SER A 338 -40.78 8.61 0.31
CA SER A 338 -41.22 9.50 1.40
C SER A 338 -40.74 9.19 2.81
N SER A 339 -39.75 9.96 3.26
CA SER A 339 -39.95 10.82 4.44
C SER A 339 -38.96 11.98 4.43
N ARG A 340 -39.52 13.17 4.60
CA ARG A 340 -38.85 14.43 4.87
C ARG A 340 -38.05 14.34 6.16
N GLU A 341 -36.96 15.12 6.20
CA GLU A 341 -36.38 15.76 7.39
C GLU A 341 -36.18 14.90 8.65
N THR A 342 -34.92 14.54 8.92
CA THR A 342 -34.34 14.64 10.27
C THR A 342 -32.82 14.58 10.19
N ILE A 343 -32.21 15.71 9.82
CA ILE A 343 -30.89 16.07 10.35
C ILE A 343 -31.18 16.84 11.64
N LEU A 344 -30.58 16.37 12.74
CA LEU A 344 -30.54 16.90 14.11
C LEU A 344 -31.17 15.96 15.15
N ASP A 345 -30.42 14.91 15.54
CA ASP A 345 -30.31 14.54 16.96
C ASP A 345 -29.09 13.61 17.17
N VAL A 346 -27.89 14.20 17.22
CA VAL A 346 -26.73 13.53 17.83
C VAL A 346 -26.76 13.88 19.32
N LYS A 347 -27.73 13.33 20.04
CA LYS A 347 -27.77 13.39 21.49
C LYS A 347 -27.98 11.99 22.04
N LYS A 348 -26.87 11.49 22.61
CA LYS A 348 -26.77 10.35 23.53
C LYS A 348 -27.10 9.00 22.89
N LEU A 349 -26.12 8.45 22.17
CA LEU A 349 -26.14 7.03 21.82
C LEU A 349 -26.12 6.19 23.10
N ASN A 350 -26.98 5.20 23.14
CA ASN A 350 -27.18 4.34 24.30
C ASN A 350 -25.98 3.41 24.44
N GLU A 351 -25.60 3.03 25.67
CA GLU A 351 -24.46 2.13 25.91
C GLU A 351 -24.57 0.81 25.11
N LYS A 352 -25.81 0.33 24.94
CA LYS A 352 -26.17 -0.83 24.13
C LYS A 352 -25.96 -0.64 22.62
N GLU A 353 -26.22 0.56 22.08
CA GLU A 353 -25.98 0.86 20.65
C GLU A 353 -24.48 0.98 20.35
N LEU A 354 -23.70 1.43 21.34
CA LEU A 354 -22.24 1.46 21.31
C LEU A 354 -21.64 0.05 21.33
N GLU A 355 -22.20 -0.85 22.13
CA GLU A 355 -21.84 -2.28 22.13
C GLU A 355 -22.21 -2.95 20.80
N ASP A 356 -23.41 -2.72 20.27
CA ASP A 356 -23.85 -3.26 18.99
C ASP A 356 -22.95 -2.78 17.84
N LEU A 357 -22.56 -1.50 17.83
CA LEU A 357 -21.60 -0.95 16.88
C LEU A 357 -20.19 -1.58 17.02
N CYS A 358 -19.77 -1.89 18.24
CA CYS A 358 -18.51 -2.58 18.50
C CYS A 358 -18.52 -4.01 17.95
N VAL A 359 -19.64 -4.73 18.13
CA VAL A 359 -19.85 -6.07 17.57
C VAL A 359 -19.84 -6.04 16.04
N ILE A 360 -20.57 -5.09 15.44
CA ILE A 360 -20.58 -4.90 13.98
C ILE A 360 -19.17 -4.60 13.45
N ARG A 361 -18.40 -3.74 14.13
CA ARG A 361 -17.01 -3.45 13.75
C ARG A 361 -16.11 -4.69 13.81
N LYS A 362 -16.25 -5.53 14.84
CA LYS A 362 -15.51 -6.79 14.96
C LYS A 362 -15.89 -7.77 13.85
N GLN A 363 -17.17 -7.88 13.52
CA GLN A 363 -17.63 -8.72 12.40
C GLN A 363 -17.10 -8.22 11.05
N LEU A 364 -17.13 -6.91 10.79
CA LEU A 364 -16.57 -6.33 9.56
C LEU A 364 -15.07 -6.57 9.45
N MET A 365 -14.34 -6.47 10.56
CA MET A 365 -12.91 -6.79 10.60
C MET A 365 -12.67 -8.28 10.30
N GLN A 366 -13.49 -9.17 10.86
CA GLN A 366 -13.40 -10.61 10.60
C GLN A 366 -13.71 -10.94 9.13
N ILE A 367 -14.73 -10.32 8.53
CA ILE A 367 -15.05 -10.46 7.10
C ILE A 367 -13.89 -9.94 6.25
N GLY A 368 -13.31 -8.79 6.58
CA GLY A 368 -12.14 -8.25 5.90
C GLY A 368 -10.96 -9.23 5.92
N ASN A 369 -10.65 -9.80 7.10
CA ASN A 369 -9.59 -10.80 7.24
C ASN A 369 -9.87 -12.07 6.44
N GLN A 370 -11.13 -12.53 6.40
CA GLN A 370 -11.54 -13.68 5.59
C GLN A 370 -11.39 -13.39 4.09
N GLN A 371 -11.78 -12.20 3.63
CA GLN A 371 -11.61 -11.77 2.24
C GLN A 371 -10.13 -11.67 1.86
N SER A 372 -9.27 -11.15 2.75
CA SER A 372 -7.82 -11.12 2.54
C SER A 372 -7.23 -12.52 2.42
N SER A 373 -7.65 -13.46 3.28
CA SER A 373 -7.20 -14.87 3.19
C SER A 373 -7.65 -15.55 1.91
N LEU A 374 -8.86 -15.24 1.42
CA LEU A 374 -9.40 -15.77 0.17
C LEU A 374 -8.64 -15.23 -1.04
N LEU A 375 -8.32 -13.93 -1.03
CA LEU A 375 -7.51 -13.29 -2.06
C LEU A 375 -6.09 -13.90 -2.12
N ASP A 376 -5.48 -14.14 -0.97
CA ASP A 376 -4.18 -14.80 -0.85
C ASP A 376 -4.19 -16.20 -1.47
N LEU A 377 -5.25 -16.96 -1.20
CA LEU A 377 -5.43 -18.31 -1.76
C LEU A 377 -5.63 -18.27 -3.28
N LEU A 378 -6.45 -17.34 -3.78
CA LEU A 378 -6.64 -17.11 -5.21
C LEU A 378 -5.35 -16.72 -5.90
N GLN A 379 -4.56 -15.83 -5.31
CA GLN A 379 -3.28 -15.40 -5.88
C GLN A 379 -2.26 -16.55 -5.91
N ARG A 380 -2.21 -17.40 -4.88
CA ARG A 380 -1.39 -18.61 -4.87
C ARG A 380 -1.85 -19.62 -5.93
N PHE A 381 -3.17 -19.82 -6.05
CA PHE A 381 -3.73 -20.71 -7.07
C PHE A 381 -3.37 -20.22 -8.48
N MET A 382 -3.63 -18.95 -8.80
CA MET A 382 -3.28 -18.35 -10.09
C MET A 382 -1.79 -18.50 -10.40
N GLY A 383 -0.91 -18.18 -9.45
CA GLY A 383 0.54 -18.31 -9.65
C GLY A 383 1.01 -19.76 -9.80
N SER A 384 0.35 -20.72 -9.13
CA SER A 384 0.65 -22.15 -9.32
C SER A 384 0.15 -22.66 -10.67
N SER A 385 -1.03 -22.22 -11.11
CA SER A 385 -1.63 -22.56 -12.40
C SER A 385 -0.81 -21.99 -13.55
N GLU A 386 -0.37 -20.74 -13.47
CA GLU A 386 0.50 -20.09 -14.47
C GLU A 386 1.82 -20.86 -14.64
N LYS A 387 2.46 -21.26 -13.53
CA LYS A 387 3.68 -22.07 -13.56
C LYS A 387 3.44 -23.46 -14.14
N GLY A 388 2.33 -24.10 -13.77
CA GLY A 388 1.93 -25.39 -14.31
C GLY A 388 1.70 -25.32 -15.83
N MET A 389 1.02 -24.28 -16.29
CA MET A 389 0.73 -24.06 -17.71
C MET A 389 2.00 -23.75 -18.51
N SER A 390 2.90 -22.90 -18.00
CA SER A 390 4.21 -22.65 -18.63
C SER A 390 5.09 -23.90 -18.68
N SER A 391 5.01 -24.77 -17.66
CA SER A 391 5.70 -26.06 -17.69
C SER A 391 5.11 -27.01 -18.73
N LEU A 392 3.79 -26.97 -18.94
CA LEU A 392 3.12 -27.78 -19.95
C LEU A 392 3.47 -27.30 -21.36
N GLU A 393 3.43 -25.99 -21.61
CA GLU A 393 3.83 -25.36 -22.87
C GLU A 393 5.24 -25.76 -23.29
N LYS A 394 6.21 -25.72 -22.35
CA LYS A 394 7.59 -26.14 -22.63
C LYS A 394 7.70 -27.61 -23.03
N ARG A 395 6.91 -28.49 -22.39
CA ARG A 395 6.89 -29.92 -22.72
C ARG A 395 6.25 -30.17 -24.08
N VAL A 396 5.17 -29.46 -24.40
CA VAL A 396 4.51 -29.53 -25.71
C VAL A 396 5.46 -29.04 -26.79
N ALA A 397 6.10 -27.88 -26.63
CA ALA A 397 7.09 -27.37 -27.57
C ALA A 397 8.28 -28.33 -27.78
N GLY A 398 8.71 -29.01 -26.70
CA GLY A 398 9.73 -30.07 -26.80
C GLY A 398 9.27 -31.27 -27.62
N LEU A 399 8.02 -31.72 -27.44
CA LEU A 399 7.44 -32.81 -28.22
C LEU A 399 7.23 -32.42 -29.69
N GLU A 400 6.74 -31.21 -29.97
CA GLU A 400 6.59 -30.68 -31.32
C GLU A 400 7.93 -30.71 -32.07
N LYS A 401 9.02 -30.28 -31.41
CA LYS A 401 10.36 -30.34 -31.98
C LYS A 401 10.81 -31.76 -32.33
N VAL A 402 10.56 -32.73 -31.45
CA VAL A 402 10.91 -34.15 -31.70
C VAL A 402 10.08 -34.71 -32.86
N VAL A 403 8.80 -34.37 -32.94
CA VAL A 403 7.92 -34.77 -34.04
C VAL A 403 8.39 -34.17 -35.36
N ASP A 404 8.81 -32.89 -35.35
CA ASP A 404 9.40 -32.25 -36.52
C ASP A 404 10.73 -32.90 -36.93
N GLU A 405 11.61 -33.23 -35.98
CA GLU A 405 12.86 -33.95 -36.25
C GLU A 405 12.60 -35.34 -36.87
N MET A 406 11.61 -36.09 -36.38
CA MET A 406 11.21 -37.38 -36.97
C MET A 406 10.66 -37.21 -38.40
N LYS A 407 9.85 -36.18 -38.63
CA LYS A 407 9.31 -35.85 -39.95
C LYS A 407 10.41 -35.51 -40.96
N HIS A 408 11.47 -34.82 -40.53
CA HIS A 408 12.63 -34.50 -41.38
C HIS A 408 13.60 -35.68 -41.53
N GLY A 409 13.76 -36.52 -40.51
CA GLY A 409 14.59 -37.74 -40.56
C GLY A 409 14.05 -38.81 -41.51
N LEU A 410 12.73 -38.88 -41.68
CA LEU A 410 12.08 -39.74 -42.67
C LEU A 410 12.21 -39.22 -44.13
N ALA A 411 12.72 -37.99 -44.33
CA ALA A 411 12.88 -37.37 -45.64
C ALA A 411 14.27 -37.57 -46.27
N MET A 412 15.18 -38.33 -45.65
CA MET A 412 16.49 -38.65 -46.22
C MET A 412 16.51 -40.05 -46.86
N PRO A 413 16.84 -40.18 -48.17
CA PRO A 413 16.86 -41.48 -48.83
C PRO A 413 18.12 -42.26 -48.44
N THR A 414 17.93 -43.51 -48.00
CA THR A 414 18.97 -44.51 -47.73
C THR A 414 19.77 -44.77 -49.02
N LYS A 415 20.98 -44.20 -49.13
CA LYS A 415 21.89 -44.49 -50.24
C LYS A 415 22.61 -45.82 -49.96
N GLY A 416 22.43 -46.75 -50.88
CA GLY A 416 22.91 -48.13 -50.81
C GLY A 416 24.42 -48.28 -50.68
N ILE A 417 24.79 -49.35 -49.98
CA ILE A 417 26.12 -49.90 -49.82
C ILE A 417 26.55 -50.55 -51.14
N PHE A 418 27.63 -50.09 -51.76
CA PHE A 418 28.52 -50.88 -52.61
C PHE A 418 29.95 -50.34 -52.44
N GLY A 419 30.84 -51.19 -51.93
CA GLY A 419 32.26 -50.88 -51.74
C GLY A 419 33.07 -51.00 -53.04
N PRO A 420 34.36 -50.65 -52.98
CA PRO A 420 35.35 -51.60 -53.46
C PRO A 420 36.57 -51.73 -52.52
N GLU A 421 37.31 -52.79 -52.85
CA GLU A 421 38.40 -53.48 -52.18
C GLU A 421 39.64 -52.61 -51.87
N CYS A 422 40.28 -52.90 -50.72
CA CYS A 422 41.71 -52.64 -50.54
C CYS A 422 42.42 -53.94 -50.14
N ALA A 423 43.11 -54.51 -51.12
CA ALA A 423 44.18 -55.48 -50.92
C ALA A 423 45.45 -54.77 -50.40
N GLY A 424 46.25 -55.49 -49.61
CA GLY A 424 47.72 -55.34 -49.65
C GLY A 424 48.44 -54.88 -48.37
N ASN A 425 48.96 -55.89 -47.66
CA ASN A 425 50.33 -55.99 -47.12
C ASN A 425 50.70 -55.48 -45.71
N THR A 426 50.76 -56.46 -44.79
CA THR A 426 51.86 -56.90 -43.89
C THR A 426 53.08 -56.02 -43.55
N CYS A 427 53.41 -56.03 -42.24
CA CYS A 427 54.72 -56.06 -41.53
C CYS A 427 55.90 -55.19 -42.06
N CYS A 428 56.66 -54.44 -41.24
CA CYS A 428 57.01 -54.51 -39.82
C CYS A 428 57.02 -53.11 -39.19
#